data_AF-A0A2H0PN93-F1
#
_entry.id   AF-A0A2H0PN93-F1
#
_cell.length_a   1.000
_cell.length_b   1.000
_cell.length_c   1.000
_cell.angle_alpha   90.00
_cell.angle_beta   90.00
_cell.angle_gamma   90.00
#
_symmetry.space_group_name_H-M   'P 1'
#
loop_
_entity.id
_entity.type
_entity.pdbx_description
1 polymer ?
#
loop_
_entity_poly.entity_id
_entity_poly.type
_entity_poly.pdbx_seq_one_letter_code
_entity_poly.pdbx_strand_id
1 'polypeptide(L)'
;MEIFYLKSEIKSPYDSIELERDTASISAWREIPPNPNPDSIECLGYQWLLSGRGTKIGSGAAKVFDEFPELNSLELRFVDLDFASESKDGHGKLTKQAKPRTYLKLRVHRSEIEKYRIDNDKLKKQLRQDVSSCVQIGRRLKIEKEIQL
;
A
#
# COMPACT_ATOMS: atom_id res chain seq x y z
N MET A 1 -6.38 4.77 -19.06
CA MET A 1 -5.62 5.68 -18.18
C MET A 1 -4.80 4.78 -17.26
N GLU A 2 -3.49 4.71 -17.46
CA GLU A 2 -2.62 3.91 -16.60
C GLU A 2 -2.23 4.77 -15.39
N ILE A 3 -2.56 4.31 -14.19
CA ILE A 3 -2.04 4.93 -12.97
C ILE A 3 -0.59 4.46 -12.84
N PHE A 4 0.36 5.39 -13.00
CA PHE A 4 1.81 5.19 -12.95
C PHE A 4 2.35 4.81 -11.55
N TYR A 5 1.60 4.05 -10.76
CA TYR A 5 2.00 3.69 -9.40
C TYR A 5 2.98 2.50 -9.37
N LEU A 6 3.03 1.70 -10.43
CA LEU A 6 3.89 0.52 -10.54
C LEU A 6 4.60 0.53 -11.89
N LYS A 7 5.90 0.81 -11.92
CA LYS A 7 6.71 0.56 -13.13
C LYS A 7 6.62 -0.93 -13.45
N SER A 8 6.19 -1.26 -14.67
CA SER A 8 5.95 -2.64 -15.13
C SER A 8 7.16 -3.56 -14.92
N GLU A 9 8.37 -3.03 -15.06
CA GLU A 9 9.66 -3.74 -14.97
C GLU A 9 9.99 -4.28 -13.56
N ILE A 10 9.37 -3.73 -12.52
CA ILE A 10 9.66 -4.06 -11.12
C ILE A 10 8.41 -4.51 -10.34
N LYS A 11 7.30 -4.64 -11.07
CA LYS A 11 6.01 -5.03 -10.53
C LYS A 11 6.05 -6.53 -10.21
N SER A 12 5.66 -6.92 -9.00
CA SER A 12 5.38 -8.32 -8.72
C SER A 12 4.16 -8.77 -9.54
N PRO A 13 4.09 -10.01 -10.04
CA PRO A 13 2.89 -10.51 -10.71
C PRO A 13 1.62 -10.44 -9.84
N TYR A 14 1.78 -10.29 -8.52
CA TYR A 14 0.70 -10.16 -7.56
C TYR A 14 0.37 -8.72 -7.16
N ASP A 15 1.14 -7.74 -7.65
CA ASP A 15 0.76 -6.34 -7.47
C ASP A 15 -0.41 -6.01 -8.41
N SER A 16 -1.37 -5.22 -7.97
CA SER A 16 -2.50 -4.78 -8.80
C SER A 16 -2.87 -3.33 -8.52
N ILE A 17 -3.51 -2.71 -9.50
CA ILE A 17 -4.17 -1.42 -9.33
C ILE A 17 -5.58 -1.58 -9.85
N GLU A 18 -6.55 -1.21 -9.02
CA GLU A 18 -7.97 -1.25 -9.31
C GLU A 18 -8.53 0.16 -9.16
N LEU A 19 -9.35 0.58 -10.12
CA LEU A 19 -10.06 1.84 -10.09
C LEU A 19 -11.53 1.56 -9.85
N GLU A 20 -12.03 2.00 -8.70
CA GLU A 20 -13.45 1.88 -8.35
C GLU A 20 -14.00 3.26 -8.02
N ARG A 21 -14.88 3.76 -8.90
CA ARG A 21 -15.50 5.10 -8.79
C ARG A 21 -14.43 6.19 -8.69
N ASP A 22 -14.24 6.75 -7.50
CA ASP A 22 -13.32 7.83 -7.14
C ASP A 22 -12.14 7.35 -6.27
N THR A 23 -11.93 6.03 -6.23
CA THR A 23 -10.91 5.39 -5.40
C THR A 23 -9.94 4.60 -6.26
N ALA A 24 -8.65 4.87 -6.09
CA ALA A 24 -7.59 4.01 -6.60
C ALA A 24 -7.13 3.06 -5.50
N SER A 25 -7.23 1.76 -5.73
CA SER A 25 -6.77 0.72 -4.82
C SER A 25 -5.50 0.08 -5.36
N ILE A 26 -4.44 0.09 -4.57
CA ILE A 26 -3.14 -0.47 -4.93
C ILE A 26 -2.88 -1.67 -4.03
N SER A 27 -2.82 -2.85 -4.62
CA SER A 27 -2.36 -4.06 -3.92
C SER A 27 -0.89 -4.27 -4.22
N ALA A 28 -0.08 -4.41 -3.18
CA ALA A 28 1.35 -4.68 -3.29
C ALA A 28 1.74 -5.91 -2.48
N TRP A 29 2.32 -6.90 -3.15
CA TRP A 29 2.76 -8.12 -2.50
C TRP A 29 3.97 -7.88 -1.61
N ARG A 30 3.90 -8.25 -0.35
CA ARG A 30 5.01 -8.22 0.60
C ARG A 30 4.87 -9.39 1.57
N GLU A 31 5.98 -10.04 1.86
CA GLU A 31 6.02 -11.09 2.89
C GLU A 31 5.77 -10.47 4.26
N ILE A 32 4.94 -11.13 5.08
CA ILE A 32 4.81 -10.78 6.49
C ILE A 32 6.12 -11.16 7.19
N PRO A 33 6.80 -10.23 7.87
CA PRO A 33 8.06 -10.53 8.54
C PRO A 33 7.84 -11.55 9.68
N PRO A 34 8.83 -12.42 9.96
CA PRO A 34 8.76 -13.31 11.11
C PRO A 34 8.76 -12.47 12.40
N ASN A 35 7.69 -12.62 13.20
CA ASN A 35 7.35 -11.75 14.35
C ASN A 35 6.94 -10.33 13.94
N PRO A 36 5.76 -10.15 13.32
CA PRO A 36 5.34 -8.86 12.83
C PRO A 36 5.07 -7.87 13.98
N ASN A 37 5.75 -6.73 13.95
CA ASN A 37 5.43 -5.60 14.83
C ASN A 37 4.36 -4.72 14.15
N PRO A 38 3.17 -4.53 14.76
CA PRO A 38 2.08 -3.78 14.15
C PRO A 38 2.44 -2.34 13.80
N ASP A 39 3.14 -1.62 14.68
CA ASP A 39 3.51 -0.22 14.46
C ASP A 39 4.54 -0.08 13.34
N SER A 40 5.49 -1.02 13.22
CA SER A 40 6.44 -1.04 12.11
C SER A 40 5.75 -1.28 10.77
N ILE A 41 4.76 -2.17 10.73
CA ILE A 41 3.96 -2.46 9.52
C ILE A 41 3.08 -1.27 9.16
N GLU A 42 2.41 -0.67 10.14
CA GLU A 42 1.62 0.54 9.99
C GLU A 42 2.49 1.68 9.43
N CYS A 43 3.67 1.90 10.01
CA CYS A 43 4.61 2.91 9.53
C CYS A 43 5.07 2.66 8.08
N LEU A 44 5.41 1.42 7.73
CA LEU A 44 5.81 1.06 6.37
C LEU A 44 4.69 1.40 5.37
N GLY A 45 3.43 1.12 5.73
CA GLY A 45 2.28 1.50 4.94
C GLY A 45 2.14 3.02 4.78
N TYR A 46 2.27 3.80 5.86
CA TYR A 46 2.24 5.26 5.78
C TYR A 46 3.36 5.84 4.92
N GLN A 47 4.58 5.33 5.06
CA GLN A 47 5.71 5.73 4.23
C GLN A 47 5.37 5.58 2.74
N TRP A 48 4.81 4.45 2.36
CA TRP A 48 4.45 4.19 0.97
C TRP A 48 3.25 4.99 0.49
N LEU A 49 2.17 5.01 1.26
CA LEU A 49 0.95 5.69 0.89
C LEU A 49 1.20 7.19 0.73
N LEU A 50 1.90 7.81 1.68
CA LEU A 50 2.05 9.26 1.72
C LEU A 50 3.25 9.76 0.91
N SER A 51 4.37 9.03 0.92
CA SER A 51 5.62 9.51 0.34
C SER A 51 6.10 8.73 -0.89
N GLY A 52 5.38 7.67 -1.26
CA GLY A 52 5.79 6.73 -2.30
C GLY A 52 6.95 5.84 -1.84
N ARG A 53 7.29 4.85 -2.65
CA ARG A 53 8.42 3.95 -2.40
C ARG A 53 9.61 4.34 -3.27
N GLY A 54 10.28 5.41 -2.82
CA GLY A 54 11.51 5.92 -3.44
C GLY A 54 11.30 6.39 -4.89
N THR A 55 12.35 6.32 -5.71
CA THR A 55 12.30 6.68 -7.15
C THR A 55 11.74 5.58 -8.04
N LYS A 56 11.46 4.41 -7.47
CA LYS A 56 11.18 3.18 -8.22
C LYS A 56 9.69 2.83 -8.22
N ILE A 57 8.98 2.97 -7.09
CA ILE A 57 7.60 2.49 -6.94
C ILE A 57 6.71 3.63 -6.45
N GLY A 58 5.95 4.20 -7.37
CA GLY A 58 4.83 5.10 -7.12
C GLY A 58 5.17 6.48 -6.55
N SER A 59 4.39 7.46 -6.98
CA SER A 59 4.33 8.79 -6.35
C SER A 59 3.53 8.69 -5.05
N GLY A 60 3.80 9.52 -4.03
CA GLY A 60 2.96 9.56 -2.82
C GLY A 60 1.56 10.12 -3.10
N ALA A 61 0.63 9.92 -2.16
CA ALA A 61 -0.79 10.28 -2.28
C ALA A 61 -1.04 11.69 -2.81
N ALA A 62 -0.30 12.70 -2.31
CA ALA A 62 -0.43 14.08 -2.77
C ALA A 62 -0.25 14.21 -4.28
N LYS A 63 0.84 13.64 -4.81
CA LYS A 63 1.14 13.70 -6.24
C LYS A 63 0.16 12.86 -7.08
N VAL A 64 -0.37 11.75 -6.55
CA VAL A 64 -1.46 11.02 -7.23
C VAL A 64 -2.72 11.86 -7.32
N PHE A 65 -3.11 12.54 -6.25
CA PHE A 65 -4.28 13.41 -6.27
C PHE A 65 -4.12 14.60 -7.22
N ASP A 66 -2.90 15.14 -7.36
CA ASP A 66 -2.59 16.20 -8.33
C ASP A 66 -2.68 15.70 -9.78
N GLU A 67 -2.20 14.48 -10.04
CA GLU A 67 -2.15 13.88 -11.39
C GLU A 67 -3.52 13.34 -11.84
N PHE A 68 -4.35 12.92 -10.89
CA PHE A 68 -5.69 12.35 -11.14
C PHE A 68 -6.76 13.12 -10.35
N PRO A 69 -7.20 14.29 -10.85
CA PRO A 69 -8.16 15.18 -10.20
C PRO A 69 -9.52 14.54 -9.87
N GLU A 70 -9.88 13.44 -10.50
CA GLU A 70 -11.12 12.70 -10.28
C GLU A 70 -11.07 11.76 -9.05
N LEU A 71 -9.87 11.45 -8.53
CA LEU A 71 -9.72 10.59 -7.36
C LEU A 71 -9.94 11.35 -6.06
N ASN A 72 -10.88 10.88 -5.23
CA ASN A 72 -11.09 11.42 -3.89
C ASN A 72 -10.36 10.60 -2.82
N SER A 73 -10.00 9.35 -3.12
CA SER A 73 -9.27 8.52 -2.16
C SER A 73 -8.27 7.58 -2.81
N LEU A 74 -7.25 7.25 -2.02
CA LEU A 74 -6.19 6.32 -2.38
C LEU A 74 -6.11 5.26 -1.29
N GLU A 75 -6.16 4.00 -1.71
CA GLU A 75 -6.07 2.84 -0.84
C GLU A 75 -4.82 2.03 -1.17
N LEU A 76 -4.06 1.67 -0.14
CA LEU A 76 -2.90 0.80 -0.20
C LEU A 76 -3.20 -0.49 0.57
N ARG A 77 -3.03 -1.63 -0.09
CA ARG A 77 -3.13 -2.97 0.50
C ARG A 77 -1.77 -3.64 0.42
N PHE A 78 -1.23 -4.10 1.55
CA PHE A 78 -0.17 -5.10 1.51
C PHE A 78 -0.78 -6.48 1.58
N VAL A 79 -0.36 -7.32 0.63
CA VAL A 79 -0.83 -8.69 0.49
C VAL A 79 0.32 -9.65 0.69
N ASP A 80 0.09 -10.71 1.46
CA ASP A 80 0.99 -11.86 1.51
C ASP A 80 0.44 -12.98 0.62
N LEU A 81 1.21 -14.03 0.36
CA LEU A 81 0.78 -15.17 -0.44
C LEU A 81 0.57 -16.39 0.44
N ASP A 82 -0.67 -16.84 0.54
CA ASP A 82 -0.99 -18.15 1.08
C ASP A 82 -0.80 -19.20 -0.04
N PHE A 83 0.11 -20.14 0.18
CA PHE A 83 0.36 -21.23 -0.76
C PHE A 83 -0.48 -22.45 -0.39
N ALA A 84 -1.61 -22.62 -1.09
CA ALA A 84 -2.43 -23.81 -0.98
C ALA A 84 -2.01 -24.87 -2.02
N SER A 85 -2.09 -26.15 -1.65
CA SER A 85 -1.91 -27.26 -2.58
C SER A 85 -3.30 -27.76 -3.00
N GLU A 86 -3.62 -27.66 -4.28
CA GLU A 86 -4.86 -28.20 -4.85
C GLU A 86 -4.54 -29.41 -5.75
N SER A 87 -5.38 -30.45 -5.72
CA SER A 87 -5.23 -31.60 -6.61
C SER A 87 -5.72 -31.23 -8.01
N LYS A 88 -4.84 -31.36 -9.01
CA LYS A 88 -5.12 -31.01 -10.41
C LYS A 88 -5.99 -32.06 -11.12
N ASP A 89 -5.93 -33.31 -10.69
CA ASP A 89 -6.52 -34.46 -11.39
C ASP A 89 -7.24 -35.46 -10.48
N GLY A 90 -7.35 -35.19 -9.17
CA GLY A 90 -7.96 -36.13 -8.21
C GLY A 90 -7.10 -37.37 -7.90
N HIS A 91 -5.89 -37.47 -8.47
CA HIS A 91 -4.98 -38.63 -8.33
C HIS A 91 -3.63 -38.26 -7.70
N GLY A 92 -3.56 -37.12 -6.99
CA GLY A 92 -2.39 -36.73 -6.21
C GLY A 92 -1.41 -35.81 -6.94
N LYS A 93 -1.68 -35.39 -8.19
CA LYS A 93 -0.89 -34.32 -8.80
C LYS A 93 -1.26 -32.98 -8.18
N LEU A 94 -0.40 -32.45 -7.33
CA LEU A 94 -0.63 -31.18 -6.64
C LEU A 94 -0.14 -30.01 -7.49
N THR A 95 -0.92 -28.94 -7.55
CA THR A 95 -0.47 -27.61 -8.01
C THR A 95 -0.47 -26.65 -6.85
N LYS A 96 0.63 -25.89 -6.71
CA LYS A 96 0.69 -24.77 -5.77
C LYS A 96 -0.04 -23.58 -6.39
N GLN A 97 -1.10 -23.13 -5.74
CA GLN A 97 -1.71 -21.83 -6.05
C GLN A 97 -1.34 -20.85 -4.95
N ALA A 98 -0.85 -19.68 -5.37
CA ALA A 98 -0.64 -18.55 -4.47
C ALA A 98 -1.94 -17.74 -4.42
N LYS A 99 -2.55 -17.65 -3.24
CA LYS A 99 -3.74 -16.82 -3.00
C LYS A 99 -3.32 -15.59 -2.21
N PRO A 100 -3.55 -14.35 -2.72
CA PRO A 100 -3.18 -13.14 -2.00
C PRO A 100 -4.09 -12.94 -0.78
N ARG A 101 -3.50 -12.72 0.39
CA ARG A 101 -4.19 -12.37 1.65
C ARG A 101 -3.77 -10.97 2.07
N THR A 102 -4.73 -10.03 2.18
CA THR A 102 -4.42 -8.68 2.66
C THR A 102 -4.15 -8.72 4.16
N TYR A 103 -3.00 -8.18 4.61
CA TYR A 103 -2.66 -8.09 6.03
C TYR A 103 -2.52 -6.65 6.52
N LEU A 104 -2.42 -5.68 5.61
CA LEU A 104 -2.50 -4.26 5.91
C LEU A 104 -3.36 -3.59 4.84
N LYS A 105 -4.31 -2.78 5.25
CA LYS A 105 -5.09 -1.90 4.40
C LYS A 105 -5.06 -0.49 4.98
N LEU A 106 -4.69 0.49 4.17
CA LEU A 106 -4.65 1.90 4.53
C LEU A 106 -5.38 2.71 3.47
N ARG A 107 -6.26 3.62 3.88
CA ARG A 107 -6.94 4.52 2.94
C ARG A 107 -6.83 5.97 3.40
N VAL A 108 -6.45 6.83 2.47
CA VAL A 108 -6.40 8.28 2.68
C VAL A 108 -7.30 9.01 1.70
N HIS A 109 -7.98 10.03 2.20
CA HIS A 109 -8.82 10.91 1.40
C HIS A 109 -8.05 12.16 1.00
N ARG A 110 -8.33 12.69 -0.21
CA ARG A 110 -7.72 13.92 -0.72
C ARG A 110 -7.83 15.07 0.28
N SER A 111 -9.01 15.24 0.87
CA SER A 111 -9.29 16.32 1.83
C SER A 111 -8.36 16.31 3.04
N GLU A 112 -7.86 15.14 3.45
CA GLU A 112 -6.93 15.03 4.59
C GLU A 112 -5.50 15.38 4.18
N ILE A 113 -5.11 15.08 2.94
CA ILE A 113 -3.80 15.46 2.39
C ILE A 113 -3.73 16.98 2.14
N GLU A 114 -4.76 17.57 1.54
CA GLU A 114 -4.80 19.00 1.19
C GLU A 114 -4.72 19.91 2.43
N LYS A 115 -5.39 19.52 3.52
CA LYS A 115 -5.32 20.24 4.81
C LYS A 115 -3.90 20.36 5.35
N TYR A 116 -3.03 19.44 4.97
CA TYR A 116 -1.74 19.26 5.62
C TYR A 116 -0.59 19.97 4.89
N ARG A 117 -0.86 20.70 3.78
CA ARG A 117 0.11 21.47 2.95
C ARG A 117 1.52 20.88 3.03
N ILE A 118 1.63 19.66 2.52
CA ILE A 118 2.79 18.81 2.79
C ILE A 118 3.95 19.20 1.88
N ASP A 119 5.03 19.71 2.48
CA ASP A 119 6.34 19.63 1.85
C ASP A 119 6.75 18.15 1.81
N ASN A 120 6.76 17.57 0.60
CA ASN A 120 7.04 16.15 0.37
C ASN A 120 8.40 15.71 0.90
N ASP A 121 9.41 16.57 0.86
CA ASP A 121 10.76 16.22 1.33
C ASP A 121 10.84 16.24 2.85
N LYS A 122 10.16 17.21 3.48
CA LYS A 122 10.01 17.25 4.94
C LYS A 122 9.21 16.05 5.46
N LEU A 123 8.10 15.71 4.81
CA LEU A 123 7.29 14.53 5.17
C LEU A 123 8.10 13.25 5.06
N LYS A 124 8.84 13.05 3.94
CA LYS A 124 9.71 11.89 3.75
C LYS A 124 10.71 11.75 4.89
N LYS A 125 11.33 12.85 5.33
CA LYS A 125 12.26 12.84 6.46
C LYS A 125 11.57 12.44 7.76
N GLN A 126 10.42 13.01 8.06
CA GLN A 126 9.69 12.73 9.30
C GLN A 126 9.16 11.29 9.36
N LEU A 127 8.62 10.76 8.26
CA LEU A 127 8.13 9.37 8.20
C LEU A 127 9.26 8.34 8.33
N ARG A 128 10.52 8.71 8.04
CA ARG A 128 11.69 7.83 8.11
C ARG A 128 12.54 8.00 9.37
N GLN A 129 12.19 8.95 10.23
CA GLN A 129 12.98 9.27 11.42
C GLN A 129 12.93 8.13 12.44
N ASP A 130 11.72 7.75 12.85
CA ASP A 130 11.46 6.65 13.76
C ASP A 130 10.00 6.16 13.62
N VAL A 131 9.73 4.94 14.08
CA VAL A 131 8.42 4.29 13.95
C VAL A 131 7.32 5.05 14.68
N SER A 132 7.60 5.59 15.87
CA SER A 132 6.60 6.29 16.68
C SER A 132 6.14 7.58 16.00
N SER A 133 7.08 8.42 15.57
CA SER A 133 6.80 9.66 14.84
C SER A 133 6.04 9.38 13.53
N CYS A 134 6.44 8.34 12.80
CA CYS A 134 5.80 7.91 11.57
C CYS A 134 4.33 7.54 11.78
N VAL A 135 4.05 6.74 12.81
CA VAL A 135 2.69 6.32 13.18
C VAL A 135 1.85 7.51 13.63
N GLN A 136 2.41 8.43 14.42
CA GLN A 136 1.71 9.65 14.85
C GLN A 136 1.28 10.52 13.66
N ILE A 137 2.13 10.67 12.64
CA ILE A 137 1.81 11.43 11.43
C ILE A 137 0.64 10.80 10.68
N GLY A 138 0.70 9.49 10.41
CA GLY A 138 -0.37 8.81 9.69
C GLY A 138 -1.72 8.85 10.43
N ARG A 139 -1.70 8.69 11.76
CA ARG A 139 -2.90 8.82 12.60
C ARG A 139 -3.46 10.24 12.61
N ARG A 140 -2.60 11.27 12.57
CA ARG A 140 -3.04 12.68 12.49
C ARG A 140 -3.70 13.02 11.15
N LEU A 141 -3.33 12.33 10.08
CA LEU A 141 -3.97 12.41 8.75
C LEU A 141 -5.28 11.60 8.65
N LYS A 142 -5.77 11.04 9.78
CA LYS A 142 -7.01 10.25 9.85
C LYS A 142 -7.09 9.14 8.78
N ILE A 143 -5.95 8.53 8.48
CA ILE A 143 -5.87 7.42 7.53
C ILE A 143 -6.66 6.25 8.12
N GLU A 144 -7.65 5.77 7.38
CA GLU A 144 -8.40 4.57 7.74
C GLU A 144 -7.44 3.38 7.68
N LYS A 145 -7.49 2.49 8.68
CA LYS A 145 -6.56 1.37 8.76
C LYS A 145 -7.22 0.08 9.21
N GLU A 146 -6.73 -1.01 8.66
CA GLU A 146 -7.05 -2.38 9.05
C GLU A 146 -5.79 -3.24 8.98
N ILE A 147 -5.51 -4.01 10.03
CA ILE A 147 -4.31 -4.85 10.16
C ILE A 147 -4.76 -6.27 10.56
N GLN A 148 -4.34 -7.27 9.79
CA GLN A 148 -4.68 -8.69 9.97
C GLN A 148 -3.40 -9.55 9.97
N LEU A 149 -2.69 -9.56 11.10
CA LEU A 149 -1.42 -10.28 11.30
C LEU A 149 -1.65 -11.69 11.82
#